data_AF-C0N1L4-F1
#
_entry.id   AF-C0N1L4-F1
#
_cell.length_a   1.000
_cell.length_b   1.000
_cell.length_c   1.000
_cell.angle_alpha   90.00
_cell.angle_beta   90.00
_cell.angle_gamma   90.00
#
_symmetry.space_group_name_H-M   'P 1'
#
loop_
_entity.id
_entity.type
_entity.pdbx_description
1 polymer ?
#
loop_
_entity_poly.entity_id
_entity_poly.type
_entity_poly.pdbx_seq_one_letter_code
_entity_poly.pdbx_strand_id
1 'polypeptide(L)'
;MKLNIRKLSTLLLLSSASSAAWSAGYAIQEQSITGLGRAFAGSAAVAEDASTIFFNPAGLTYLDRTEMNMGLNYIKPQSDFRNDGSAVPDFGGAGGFSGQPLTGGDGGDAGHEAFVPNFYLSHPVNDKVIVGLGISAPFGLVTEYRDDWVGRYFAVKSEMLTANFNPT
;
A
#
# COMPACT_ATOMS: atom_id res chain seq x y z
N MET A 1 18.76 26.93 30.71
CA MET A 1 17.29 26.81 30.73
C MET A 1 16.90 25.74 31.75
N LYS A 2 16.29 26.09 32.91
CA LYS A 2 15.89 25.09 33.93
C LYS A 2 14.51 24.53 33.56
N LEU A 3 14.42 23.25 33.19
CA LEU A 3 13.13 22.59 32.93
C LEU A 3 12.39 22.38 34.26
N ASN A 4 11.17 22.90 34.38
CA ASN A 4 10.35 22.73 35.59
C ASN A 4 9.55 21.42 35.51
N ILE A 5 9.29 20.76 36.64
CA ILE A 5 8.74 19.39 36.70
C ILE A 5 7.36 19.27 36.04
N ARG A 6 6.58 20.36 36.00
CA ARG A 6 5.30 20.47 35.28
C ARG A 6 5.48 20.42 33.76
N LYS A 7 6.52 21.07 33.23
CA LYS A 7 6.84 21.03 31.80
C LYS A 7 7.33 19.65 31.38
N LEU A 8 8.09 18.99 32.25
CA LEU A 8 8.57 17.62 32.04
C LEU A 8 7.42 16.62 31.99
N SER A 9 6.45 16.73 32.90
CA SER A 9 5.26 15.86 32.94
C SER A 9 4.32 16.07 31.75
N THR A 10 4.11 17.32 31.32
CA THR A 10 3.33 17.60 30.09
C THR A 10 4.01 17.04 28.84
N LEU A 11 5.34 17.18 28.71
CA LEU A 11 6.08 16.60 27.58
C LEU A 11 5.96 15.08 27.56
N LEU A 12 6.14 14.41 28.71
CA LEU A 12 6.03 12.95 28.81
C LEU A 12 4.66 12.44 28.37
N LEU A 13 3.57 13.08 28.81
CA LEU A 13 2.20 12.72 28.41
C LEU A 13 1.93 12.89 26.90
N LEU A 14 2.46 13.96 26.30
CA LEU A 14 2.34 14.20 24.85
C LEU A 14 3.14 13.18 24.04
N SER A 15 4.32 12.78 24.52
CA SER A 15 5.14 11.75 23.88
C SER A 15 4.44 10.38 23.86
N SER A 16 3.77 9.99 24.95
CA SER A 16 3.03 8.72 25.01
C SER A 16 1.71 8.73 24.23
N ALA A 17 1.21 9.91 23.87
CA ALA A 17 0.03 10.06 23.02
C ALA A 17 0.37 9.96 21.51
N SER A 18 1.65 9.85 21.15
CA SER A 18 2.06 9.63 19.77
C SER A 18 1.66 8.23 19.32
N SER A 19 0.67 8.13 18.43
CA SER A 19 0.36 6.86 17.78
C SER A 19 1.49 6.45 16.84
N ALA A 20 1.69 5.14 16.68
CA ALA A 20 2.47 4.63 15.57
C ALA A 20 1.73 4.98 14.26
N ALA A 21 2.40 5.67 13.35
CA ALA A 21 1.90 5.88 12.00
C ALA A 21 2.24 4.64 11.16
N TRP A 22 1.22 3.92 10.71
CA TRP A 22 1.38 2.78 9.81
C TRP A 22 1.14 3.28 8.39
N SER A 23 2.13 3.15 7.51
CA SER A 23 1.95 3.40 6.08
C SER A 23 1.61 2.09 5.37
N ALA A 24 0.63 2.13 4.46
CA ALA A 24 0.30 0.98 3.62
C ALA A 24 1.43 0.58 2.65
N GLY A 25 2.33 1.52 2.32
CA GLY A 25 3.44 1.28 1.39
C GLY A 25 2.92 0.86 0.02
N TYR A 26 3.21 -0.38 -0.36
CA TYR A 26 2.82 -1.01 -1.63
C TYR A 26 1.71 -2.06 -1.46
N ALA A 27 1.02 -2.08 -0.31
CA ALA A 27 -0.15 -2.93 -0.10
C ALA A 27 -1.34 -2.43 -0.93
N ILE A 28 -2.08 -3.36 -1.53
CA ILE A 28 -3.31 -3.09 -2.27
C ILE A 28 -4.48 -3.57 -1.42
N GLN A 29 -5.34 -2.64 -1.01
CA GLN A 29 -6.46 -2.93 -0.13
C GLN A 29 -7.70 -3.41 -0.91
N GLU A 30 -7.73 -3.15 -2.22
CA GLU A 30 -8.80 -3.40 -3.21
C GLU A 30 -9.08 -4.90 -3.49
N GLN A 31 -9.29 -5.65 -2.41
CA GLN A 31 -9.48 -7.10 -2.40
C GLN A 31 -10.98 -7.48 -2.30
N SER A 32 -11.87 -6.49 -2.17
CA SER A 32 -13.32 -6.66 -2.06
C SER A 32 -14.05 -5.42 -2.58
N ILE A 33 -15.06 -5.61 -3.44
CA ILE A 33 -15.90 -4.51 -3.95
C ILE A 33 -16.82 -3.96 -2.85
N THR A 34 -17.44 -4.84 -2.06
CA THR A 34 -18.29 -4.44 -0.93
C THR A 34 -17.47 -3.77 0.16
N GLY A 35 -16.25 -4.28 0.40
CA GLY A 35 -15.24 -3.67 1.27
C GLY A 35 -14.86 -2.26 0.79
N LEU A 36 -14.57 -2.08 -0.50
CA LEU A 36 -14.24 -0.78 -1.08
C LEU A 36 -15.34 0.25 -0.84
N GLY A 37 -16.62 -0.13 -0.99
CA GLY A 37 -17.77 0.73 -0.70
C GLY A 37 -17.88 1.19 0.76
N ARG A 38 -17.22 0.49 1.70
CA ARG A 38 -17.16 0.81 3.13
C ARG A 38 -15.79 1.31 3.57
N ALA A 39 -14.90 1.66 2.64
CA ALA A 39 -13.50 1.98 2.92
C ALA A 39 -12.81 0.91 3.80
N PHE A 40 -13.19 -0.36 3.61
CA PHE A 40 -12.69 -1.53 4.34
C PHE A 40 -12.90 -1.49 5.86
N ALA A 41 -13.84 -0.66 6.33
CA ALA A 41 -14.22 -0.64 7.72
C ALA A 41 -14.84 -1.99 8.12
N GLY A 42 -14.21 -2.66 9.08
CA GLY A 42 -14.68 -3.94 9.61
C GLY A 42 -14.43 -5.15 8.71
N SER A 43 -13.56 -5.07 7.69
CA SER A 43 -13.33 -6.16 6.73
C SER A 43 -12.94 -7.51 7.34
N ALA A 44 -12.37 -7.54 8.54
CA ALA A 44 -12.06 -8.79 9.25
C ALA A 44 -13.28 -9.45 9.94
N ALA A 45 -14.39 -8.72 10.10
CA ALA A 45 -15.59 -9.17 10.80
C ALA A 45 -16.83 -9.25 9.89
N VAL A 46 -16.87 -8.45 8.83
CA VAL A 46 -17.94 -8.49 7.82
C VAL A 46 -17.73 -9.72 6.93
N ALA A 47 -18.71 -10.62 6.91
CA ALA A 47 -18.71 -11.86 6.13
C ALA A 47 -19.94 -11.90 5.22
N GLU A 48 -20.09 -10.89 4.37
CA GLU A 48 -21.24 -10.73 3.48
C GLU A 48 -21.09 -11.47 2.15
N ASP A 49 -19.84 -11.75 1.75
CA ASP A 49 -19.54 -12.41 0.48
C ASP A 49 -18.20 -13.16 0.52
N ALA A 50 -17.91 -13.94 -0.53
CA ALA A 50 -16.74 -14.79 -0.66
C ALA A 50 -15.39 -14.05 -0.54
N SER A 51 -15.34 -12.72 -0.70
CA SER A 51 -14.11 -11.92 -0.49
C SER A 51 -13.62 -11.94 0.96
N THR A 52 -14.45 -12.40 1.91
CA THR A 52 -14.04 -12.65 3.30
C THR A 52 -12.84 -13.60 3.39
N ILE A 53 -12.63 -14.48 2.39
CA ILE A 53 -11.44 -15.35 2.27
C ILE A 53 -10.13 -14.55 2.44
N PHE A 54 -10.03 -13.36 1.84
CA PHE A 54 -8.81 -12.56 1.93
C PHE A 54 -8.56 -12.02 3.35
N PHE A 55 -9.62 -11.55 4.01
CA PHE A 55 -9.51 -10.80 5.26
C PHE A 55 -9.60 -11.69 6.50
N ASN A 56 -10.52 -12.67 6.48
CA ASN A 56 -10.75 -13.63 7.55
C ASN A 56 -11.55 -14.84 7.02
N PRO A 57 -10.89 -15.94 6.62
CA PRO A 57 -11.58 -17.13 6.11
C PRO A 57 -12.57 -17.77 7.07
N ALA A 58 -12.48 -17.52 8.38
CA ALA A 58 -13.50 -17.99 9.34
C ALA A 58 -14.88 -17.39 9.04
N GLY A 59 -14.95 -16.24 8.36
CA GLY A 59 -16.18 -15.64 7.87
C GLY A 59 -16.95 -16.53 6.89
N LEU A 60 -16.30 -17.49 6.24
CA LEU A 60 -16.96 -18.45 5.35
C LEU A 60 -18.09 -19.19 6.03
N THR A 61 -18.06 -19.40 7.36
CA THR A 61 -19.13 -20.09 8.11
C THR A 61 -20.48 -19.38 8.07
N TYR A 62 -20.52 -18.12 7.66
CA TYR A 62 -21.77 -17.38 7.45
C TYR A 62 -22.35 -17.57 6.04
N LEU A 63 -21.59 -18.18 5.12
CA LEU A 63 -22.02 -18.46 3.74
C LEU A 63 -22.61 -19.87 3.66
N ASP A 64 -23.93 -19.94 3.49
CA ASP A 64 -24.71 -21.19 3.49
C ASP A 64 -24.77 -21.89 2.12
N ARG A 65 -24.25 -21.25 1.08
CA ARG A 65 -24.30 -21.73 -0.31
C ARG A 65 -22.98 -21.49 -1.01
N THR A 66 -22.83 -22.13 -2.17
CA THR A 66 -21.71 -21.83 -3.07
C THR A 66 -21.81 -20.38 -3.53
N GLU A 67 -20.75 -19.62 -3.38
CA GLU A 67 -20.71 -18.21 -3.74
C GLU A 67 -19.46 -17.88 -4.54
N MET A 68 -19.61 -17.03 -5.54
CA MET A 68 -18.54 -16.54 -6.37
C MET A 68 -18.54 -15.02 -6.34
N ASN A 69 -17.38 -14.43 -6.07
CA ASN A 69 -17.15 -12.99 -6.15
C ASN A 69 -16.01 -12.73 -7.13
N MET A 70 -16.19 -11.77 -8.04
CA MET A 70 -15.16 -11.32 -8.95
C MET A 70 -15.19 -9.79 -9.00
N GLY A 71 -14.02 -9.18 -8.88
CA GLY A 71 -13.85 -7.73 -8.96
C GLY A 71 -12.70 -7.32 -9.86
N LEU A 72 -12.82 -6.10 -10.39
CA LEU A 72 -11.79 -5.43 -11.16
C LEU A 72 -11.71 -3.98 -10.68
N ASN A 73 -10.57 -3.61 -10.10
CA ASN A 73 -10.35 -2.29 -9.54
C ASN A 73 -9.44 -1.48 -10.46
N TYR A 74 -9.77 -0.22 -10.69
CA TYR A 74 -8.90 0.72 -11.38
C TYR A 74 -8.23 1.64 -10.34
N ILE A 75 -6.91 1.56 -10.26
CA ILE A 75 -6.09 2.32 -9.32
C ILE A 75 -5.31 3.35 -10.12
N LYS A 76 -5.48 4.63 -9.78
CA LYS A 76 -4.76 5.76 -10.39
C LYS A 76 -4.06 6.57 -9.30
N PRO A 77 -2.85 6.17 -8.88
CA PRO A 77 -2.04 6.95 -7.95
C PRO A 77 -1.48 8.19 -8.65
N GLN A 78 -1.20 9.24 -7.88
CA GLN A 78 -0.46 10.42 -8.33
C GLN A 78 0.71 10.66 -7.37
N SER A 79 1.91 10.86 -7.89
CA SER A 79 3.12 11.08 -7.11
C SER A 79 4.00 12.13 -7.78
N ASP A 80 3.95 13.34 -7.25
CA ASP A 80 4.75 14.47 -7.74
C ASP A 80 5.98 14.67 -6.86
N PHE A 81 7.12 14.93 -7.51
CA PHE A 81 8.36 15.36 -6.85
C PHE A 81 8.57 16.86 -7.11
N ARG A 82 9.19 17.57 -6.15
CA ARG A 82 9.60 18.96 -6.31
C ARG A 82 11.03 19.12 -5.83
N ASN A 83 11.92 19.53 -6.74
CA ASN A 83 13.30 19.82 -6.39
C ASN A 83 13.43 21.15 -5.64
N ASP A 84 14.14 21.15 -4.50
CA ASP A 84 14.48 22.35 -3.73
C ASP A 84 15.99 22.40 -3.44
N GLY A 85 16.79 22.43 -4.52
CA GLY A 85 18.24 22.58 -4.41
C GLY A 85 19.04 21.27 -4.30
N SER A 86 18.57 20.18 -4.90
CA SER A 86 19.37 18.93 -4.97
C SER A 86 20.72 19.17 -5.65
N ALA A 87 21.79 18.70 -5.01
CA ALA A 87 23.17 18.90 -5.47
C ALA A 87 23.98 17.61 -5.35
N VAL A 88 25.09 17.54 -6.08
CA VAL A 88 26.05 16.43 -6.01
C VAL A 88 26.61 16.34 -4.58
N PRO A 89 26.51 15.18 -3.91
CA PRO A 89 27.05 15.01 -2.57
C PRO A 89 28.56 15.26 -2.54
N ASP A 90 29.05 15.81 -1.43
CA ASP A 90 30.49 15.99 -1.24
C ASP A 90 31.15 14.66 -0.83
N PHE A 91 31.91 14.08 -1.75
CA PHE A 91 32.65 12.84 -1.51
C PHE A 91 34.13 13.07 -1.13
N GLY A 92 34.55 14.31 -0.86
CA GLY A 92 35.90 14.63 -0.35
C GLY A 92 37.06 14.30 -1.30
N GLY A 93 36.79 14.01 -2.58
CA GLY A 93 37.78 13.70 -3.61
C GLY A 93 38.02 14.85 -4.60
N ALA A 94 39.19 14.88 -5.24
CA ALA A 94 39.66 15.95 -6.14
C ALA A 94 38.90 16.08 -7.50
N GLY A 95 37.65 15.63 -7.59
CA GLY A 95 36.78 15.79 -8.76
C GLY A 95 35.82 16.95 -8.54
N GLY A 96 36.00 18.05 -9.29
CA GLY A 96 35.36 19.37 -9.08
C GLY A 96 33.85 19.47 -9.32
N PHE A 97 33.06 18.47 -8.95
CA PHE A 97 31.59 18.47 -9.10
C PHE A 97 30.84 18.52 -7.76
N SER A 98 31.54 18.44 -6.62
CA SER A 98 30.96 18.55 -5.28
C SER A 98 30.17 19.87 -5.12
N GLY A 99 28.94 19.76 -4.61
CA GLY A 99 28.05 20.91 -4.38
C GLY A 99 27.44 21.54 -5.64
N GLN A 100 27.70 20.99 -6.83
CA GLN A 100 27.06 21.47 -8.06
C GLN A 100 25.58 21.04 -8.08
N PRO A 101 24.65 21.90 -8.53
CA PRO A 101 23.25 21.53 -8.69
C PRO A 101 23.09 20.32 -9.63
N LEU A 102 22.24 19.38 -9.24
CA LEU A 102 21.87 18.28 -10.13
C LEU A 102 21.03 18.82 -11.29
N THR A 103 21.33 18.34 -12.49
CA THR A 103 20.61 18.71 -13.72
C THR A 103 19.38 17.83 -13.92
N GLY A 104 18.37 18.35 -14.63
CA GLY A 104 17.15 17.62 -14.95
C GLY A 104 15.88 18.30 -14.47
N GLY A 105 14.74 17.71 -14.78
CA GLY A 105 13.43 18.15 -14.29
C GLY A 105 12.98 17.43 -13.02
N ASP A 106 11.77 17.73 -12.56
CA ASP A 106 11.16 17.08 -11.39
C ASP A 106 10.65 15.65 -11.68
N GLY A 107 10.66 15.21 -12.93
CA GLY A 107 10.30 13.85 -13.33
C GLY A 107 8.81 13.61 -13.64
N GLY A 108 7.94 14.56 -13.31
CA GLY A 108 6.50 14.48 -13.59
C GLY A 108 5.74 13.65 -12.56
N ASP A 109 4.50 13.27 -12.91
CA ASP A 109 3.72 12.33 -12.12
C ASP A 109 4.28 10.92 -12.29
N ALA A 110 4.90 10.41 -11.23
CA ALA A 110 5.47 9.08 -11.22
C ALA A 110 4.43 7.98 -10.99
N GLY A 111 3.18 8.32 -10.64
CA GLY A 111 2.11 7.36 -10.45
C GLY A 111 1.73 6.66 -11.75
N HIS A 112 1.56 5.35 -11.70
CA HIS A 112 1.12 4.56 -12.84
C HIS A 112 -0.25 3.96 -12.59
N GLU A 113 -1.13 4.06 -13.59
CA GLU A 113 -2.47 3.48 -13.52
C GLU A 113 -2.44 1.96 -13.70
N ALA A 114 -3.31 1.24 -12.99
CA ALA A 114 -3.37 -0.20 -13.05
C ALA A 114 -4.78 -0.73 -12.87
N PHE A 115 -5.06 -1.85 -13.53
CA PHE A 115 -6.23 -2.67 -13.25
C PHE A 115 -5.82 -3.85 -12.38
N VAL A 116 -6.49 -4.02 -11.23
CA VAL A 116 -6.20 -5.07 -10.26
C VAL A 116 -7.43 -5.97 -10.09
N PRO A 117 -7.41 -7.18 -10.68
CA PRO A 117 -8.49 -8.13 -10.53
C PRO A 117 -8.40 -8.86 -9.18
N ASN A 118 -9.56 -9.30 -8.69
CA ASN A 118 -9.66 -10.28 -7.61
C ASN A 118 -10.80 -11.27 -7.93
N PHE A 119 -10.65 -12.50 -7.44
CA PHE A 119 -11.61 -13.58 -7.64
C PHE A 119 -11.67 -14.45 -6.38
N TYR A 120 -12.86 -14.83 -5.96
CA TYR A 120 -13.10 -15.68 -4.81
C TYR A 120 -14.23 -16.66 -5.10
N LEU A 121 -14.06 -17.89 -4.63
CA LEU A 121 -15.07 -18.94 -4.69
C LEU A 121 -15.14 -19.61 -3.32
N SER A 122 -16.36 -19.77 -2.78
CA SER A 122 -16.64 -20.55 -1.58
C SER A 122 -17.59 -21.70 -1.91
N HIS A 123 -17.42 -22.84 -1.25
CA HIS A 123 -18.28 -24.00 -1.40
C HIS A 123 -18.48 -24.73 -0.06
N PRO A 124 -19.71 -24.78 0.47
CA PRO A 124 -20.04 -25.63 1.61
C PRO A 124 -19.95 -27.10 1.21
N VAL A 125 -19.02 -27.83 1.83
CA VAL A 125 -18.89 -29.29 1.64
C VAL A 125 -19.94 -30.02 2.47
N ASN A 126 -20.24 -29.49 3.66
CA ASN A 126 -21.29 -29.94 4.57
C ASN A 126 -21.61 -28.83 5.60
N ASP A 127 -22.49 -29.11 6.56
CA ASP A 127 -22.95 -28.17 7.60
C ASP A 127 -21.85 -27.58 8.50
N LYS A 128 -20.61 -28.11 8.44
CA LYS A 128 -19.51 -27.72 9.32
C LYS A 128 -18.24 -27.31 8.57
N VAL A 129 -18.11 -27.67 7.30
CA VAL A 129 -16.89 -27.50 6.51
C VAL A 129 -17.23 -26.77 5.24
N ILE A 130 -16.57 -25.63 5.06
CA ILE A 130 -16.66 -24.80 3.86
C ILE A 130 -15.24 -24.60 3.37
N VAL A 131 -15.04 -24.81 2.07
CA VAL A 131 -13.75 -24.60 1.42
C VAL A 131 -13.81 -23.33 0.59
N GLY A 132 -12.67 -22.67 0.46
CA GLY A 132 -12.52 -21.42 -0.27
C GLY A 132 -11.31 -21.45 -1.20
N LEU A 133 -11.43 -20.72 -2.32
CA LEU A 133 -10.31 -20.37 -3.18
C LEU A 133 -10.36 -18.87 -3.47
N GLY A 134 -9.30 -18.16 -3.08
CA GLY A 134 -9.07 -16.77 -3.44
C GLY A 134 -7.92 -16.63 -4.43
N ILE A 135 -8.06 -15.73 -5.40
CA ILE A 135 -7.01 -15.28 -6.31
C ILE A 135 -7.00 -13.77 -6.29
N SER A 136 -5.89 -13.16 -5.91
CA SER A 136 -5.82 -11.72 -5.71
C SER A 136 -4.40 -11.15 -5.84
N ALA A 137 -4.23 -9.84 -5.67
CA ALA A 137 -2.92 -9.18 -5.69
C ALA A 137 -2.75 -8.33 -4.42
N PRO A 138 -2.19 -8.88 -3.32
CA PRO A 138 -2.11 -8.18 -2.03
C PRO A 138 -1.12 -7.01 -2.04
N PHE A 139 -0.15 -7.03 -2.94
CA PHE A 139 0.87 -6.00 -3.06
C PHE A 139 1.08 -5.62 -4.52
N GLY A 140 1.34 -4.34 -4.79
CA GLY A 140 1.71 -3.88 -6.10
C GLY A 140 2.01 -2.39 -6.10
N LEU A 141 2.99 -2.02 -6.93
CA LEU A 141 3.39 -0.63 -7.12
C LEU A 141 4.11 -0.51 -8.46
N VAL A 142 3.76 0.50 -9.24
CA VAL A 142 4.54 0.92 -10.38
C VAL A 142 4.76 2.42 -10.26
N THR A 143 6.03 2.81 -10.23
CA THR A 143 6.44 4.21 -10.30
C THR A 143 7.41 4.41 -11.45
N GLU A 144 7.22 5.46 -12.22
CA GLU A 144 8.05 5.76 -13.39
C GLU A 144 8.22 7.27 -13.56
N TYR A 145 9.42 7.77 -13.28
CA TYR A 145 9.80 9.15 -13.53
C TYR A 145 10.36 9.28 -14.95
N ARG A 146 10.32 10.50 -15.52
CA ARG A 146 11.02 10.78 -16.79
C ARG A 146 12.53 10.52 -16.66
N ASP A 147 13.15 9.96 -17.70
CA ASP A 147 14.59 9.63 -17.74
C ASP A 147 15.53 10.81 -17.41
N ASP A 148 15.09 12.03 -17.71
CA ASP A 148 15.83 13.27 -17.50
C ASP A 148 15.62 13.88 -16.10
N TRP A 149 14.93 13.21 -15.18
CA TRP A 149 14.66 13.76 -13.86
C TRP A 149 15.90 13.86 -12.98
N VAL A 150 15.87 14.80 -12.04
CA VAL A 150 17.00 15.14 -11.17
C VAL A 150 17.45 13.97 -10.28
N GLY A 151 16.52 13.07 -9.92
CA GLY A 151 16.79 11.90 -9.08
C GLY A 151 17.06 10.60 -9.83
N ARG A 152 17.29 10.63 -11.16
CA ARG A 152 17.51 9.42 -12.01
C ARG A 152 18.61 8.47 -11.52
N TYR A 153 19.53 8.96 -10.70
CA TYR A 153 20.58 8.17 -10.08
C TYR A 153 20.10 7.30 -8.90
N PHE A 154 18.89 7.54 -8.38
CA PHE A 154 18.24 6.75 -7.33
C PHE A 154 17.30 5.71 -7.93
N ALA A 155 16.36 6.15 -8.76
CA ALA A 155 15.41 5.29 -9.45
C ALA A 155 14.88 6.00 -10.68
N VAL A 156 14.56 5.27 -11.74
CA VAL A 156 13.78 5.78 -12.87
C VAL A 156 12.44 5.06 -12.89
N LYS A 157 12.50 3.72 -12.88
CA LYS A 157 11.34 2.85 -12.79
C LYS A 157 11.46 1.89 -11.60
N SER A 158 10.39 1.75 -10.82
CA SER A 158 10.23 0.69 -9.82
C SER A 158 8.93 -0.04 -10.10
N GLU A 159 8.98 -1.36 -10.20
CA GLU A 159 7.83 -2.19 -10.54
C GLU A 159 7.76 -3.41 -9.61
N MET A 160 6.59 -3.62 -9.01
CA MET A 160 6.28 -4.80 -8.25
C MET A 160 4.86 -5.22 -8.56
N LEU A 161 4.70 -6.47 -8.99
CA LEU A 161 3.43 -7.11 -9.30
C LEU A 161 3.37 -8.41 -8.51
N THR A 162 2.22 -8.68 -7.90
CA THR A 162 2.01 -9.92 -7.15
C THR A 162 0.75 -10.62 -7.60
N ALA A 163 0.77 -11.94 -7.47
CA ALA A 163 -0.41 -12.78 -7.54
C ALA A 163 -0.39 -13.69 -6.32
N ASN A 164 -1.52 -13.76 -5.63
CA ASN A 164 -1.74 -14.58 -4.46
C ASN A 164 -2.81 -15.62 -4.79
N PHE A 165 -2.54 -16.87 -4.46
CA PHE A 165 -3.48 -17.98 -4.56
C PHE A 165 -3.69 -18.51 -3.14
N ASN A 166 -4.91 -18.38 -2.65
CA ASN A 166 -5.26 -18.67 -1.27
C ASN A 166 -6.36 -19.74 -1.20
N PRO A 167 -5.99 -21.03 -1.19
CA PRO A 167 -6.91 -22.09 -0.78
C PRO A 167 -7.11 -22.01 0.74
N THR A 168 -8.34 -22.23 1.22
CA THR A 168 -8.65 -22.30 2.66
C THR A 168 -9.73 -23.35 2.94
#